data_AF-A0A550GNF4-F1
#
_entry.id   AF-A0A550GNF4-F1
#
_cell.length_a   1.000
_cell.length_b   1.000
_cell.length_c   1.000
_cell.angle_alpha   90.00
_cell.angle_beta   90.00
_cell.angle_gamma   90.00
#
_symmetry.space_group_name_H-M   'P 1'
#
loop_
_entity.id
_entity.type
_entity.pdbx_description
1 polymer ?
#
loop_
_entity_poly.entity_id
_entity_poly.type
_entity_poly.pdbx_seq_one_letter_code
_entity_poly.pdbx_strand_id
1 'polypeptide(L)'
;MKKPFAILLILVVLLSINTHTIITQLVFAEEELNNEILEIQIFSPENTTYADVDIVLSCEFNREVIQSSYTVDNEENVTFTGDVIISDLSPGNHSLIVYAKDEFGNLGVSDTVVFTIKPFPSILVIISISLVGFIGFILIINAMKQKDLKNHK
;
A
#
# COMPACT_ATOMS: atom_id res chain seq x y z
N MET A 1 8.01 -72.82 -11.56
CA MET A 1 7.23 -71.72 -12.16
C MET A 1 6.80 -70.59 -11.20
N LYS A 2 7.35 -70.47 -9.97
CA LYS A 2 6.91 -69.46 -8.97
C LYS A 2 7.77 -68.18 -8.88
N LYS A 3 8.93 -68.14 -9.54
CA LYS A 3 9.87 -66.99 -9.48
C LYS A 3 9.39 -65.68 -10.13
N PRO A 4 8.67 -65.64 -11.27
CA PRO A 4 8.30 -64.36 -11.89
C PRO A 4 7.19 -63.62 -11.13
N PHE A 5 6.29 -64.35 -10.45
CA PHE A 5 5.20 -63.77 -9.68
C PHE A 5 5.68 -63.05 -8.41
N ALA A 6 6.72 -63.58 -7.75
CA ALA A 6 7.31 -62.95 -6.57
C ALA A 6 7.97 -61.60 -6.89
N ILE A 7 8.63 -61.48 -8.05
CA ILE A 7 9.26 -60.23 -8.50
C ILE A 7 8.20 -59.17 -8.83
N LEU A 8 7.13 -59.58 -9.53
CA LEU A 8 6.03 -58.68 -9.86
C LEU A 8 5.33 -58.15 -8.59
N LEU A 9 5.10 -59.01 -7.60
CA LEU A 9 4.50 -58.61 -6.32
C LEU A 9 5.38 -57.62 -5.54
N ILE A 10 6.70 -57.86 -5.48
CA ILE A 10 7.65 -56.95 -4.83
C ILE A 10 7.67 -55.59 -5.53
N LEU A 11 7.64 -55.56 -6.86
CA LEU A 11 7.63 -54.31 -7.64
C LEU A 11 6.37 -53.48 -7.37
N VAL A 12 5.20 -54.13 -7.31
CA VAL A 12 3.92 -53.48 -7.00
C VAL A 12 3.92 -52.93 -5.57
N VAL A 13 4.43 -53.70 -4.60
CA VAL A 13 4.54 -53.26 -3.21
C VAL A 13 5.49 -52.05 -3.09
N LEU A 14 6.65 -52.09 -3.76
CA LEU A 14 7.59 -50.95 -3.78
C LEU A 14 6.98 -49.70 -4.41
N LEU A 15 6.25 -49.85 -5.52
CA LEU A 15 5.56 -48.73 -6.16
C LEU A 15 4.50 -48.13 -5.23
N SER A 16 3.69 -48.96 -4.57
CA SER A 16 2.67 -48.54 -3.61
C SER A 16 3.26 -47.84 -2.39
N ILE A 17 4.41 -48.30 -1.88
CA ILE A 17 5.11 -47.66 -0.77
C ILE A 17 5.67 -46.30 -1.20
N ASN A 18 6.26 -46.22 -2.40
CA ASN A 18 6.78 -44.96 -2.93
C ASN A 18 5.67 -43.92 -3.08
N THR A 19 4.52 -44.30 -3.65
CA THR A 19 3.36 -43.39 -3.77
C THR A 19 2.85 -42.92 -2.42
N HIS A 20 2.74 -43.82 -1.43
CA HIS A 20 2.30 -43.44 -0.09
C HIS A 20 3.29 -42.49 0.59
N THR A 21 4.59 -42.75 0.44
CA THR A 21 5.66 -41.92 1.01
C THR A 21 5.62 -40.52 0.41
N ILE A 22 5.47 -40.40 -0.91
CA ILE A 22 5.35 -39.12 -1.62
C ILE A 22 4.10 -38.36 -1.16
N ILE A 23 2.93 -39.03 -1.09
CA ILE A 23 1.68 -38.42 -0.61
C ILE A 23 1.87 -37.90 0.82
N THR A 24 2.47 -38.71 1.69
CA THR A 24 2.70 -38.34 3.09
C THR A 24 3.62 -37.13 3.19
N GLN A 25 4.71 -37.09 2.43
CA GLN A 25 5.63 -35.94 2.38
C GLN A 25 4.94 -34.67 1.86
N LEU A 26 4.11 -34.78 0.83
CA LEU A 26 3.35 -33.64 0.29
C LEU A 26 2.34 -33.10 1.29
N VAL A 27 1.57 -33.98 1.96
CA VAL A 27 0.60 -33.57 2.99
C VAL A 27 1.30 -32.85 4.14
N PHE A 28 2.45 -33.33 4.58
CA PHE A 28 3.22 -32.63 5.63
C PHE A 28 3.77 -31.28 5.17
N ALA A 29 4.20 -31.15 3.91
CA ALA A 29 4.66 -29.88 3.36
C ALA A 29 3.53 -28.85 3.24
N GLU A 30 2.33 -29.26 2.82
CA GLU A 30 1.15 -28.38 2.79
C GLU A 30 0.71 -27.95 4.19
N GLU A 31 0.79 -28.86 5.17
CA GLU A 31 0.47 -28.55 6.57
C GLU A 31 1.46 -27.56 7.19
N GLU A 32 2.75 -27.66 6.85
CA GLU A 32 3.77 -26.70 7.29
C GLU A 32 3.49 -25.30 6.73
N LEU A 33 3.14 -25.21 5.44
CA LEU A 33 2.80 -23.95 4.79
C LEU A 33 1.52 -23.32 5.35
N ASN A 34 0.50 -24.13 5.63
CA ASN A 34 -0.75 -23.68 6.26
C ASN A 34 -0.51 -23.07 7.65
N ASN A 35 0.50 -23.52 8.39
CA ASN A 35 0.80 -23.03 9.73
C ASN A 35 1.84 -21.90 9.77
N GLU A 36 2.40 -21.51 8.64
CA GLU A 36 3.37 -20.42 8.56
C GLU A 36 2.68 -19.05 8.69
N ILE A 37 3.35 -18.12 9.38
CA ILE A 37 2.86 -16.74 9.57
C ILE A 37 2.99 -15.97 8.26
N LEU A 38 1.96 -15.19 7.91
CA LEU A 38 2.04 -14.24 6.79
C LEU A 38 2.71 -12.95 7.27
N GLU A 39 3.96 -12.75 6.83
CA GLU A 39 4.76 -11.57 7.16
C GLU A 39 4.63 -10.50 6.07
N ILE A 40 4.57 -9.23 6.50
CA ILE A 40 4.39 -8.07 5.64
C ILE A 40 5.50 -7.07 5.94
N GLN A 41 6.31 -6.74 4.94
CA GLN A 41 7.36 -5.73 5.05
C GLN A 41 6.99 -4.50 4.23
N ILE A 42 6.85 -3.34 4.89
CA ILE A 42 6.60 -2.06 4.22
C ILE A 42 7.94 -1.39 3.91
N PHE A 43 8.13 -0.98 2.65
CA PHE A 43 9.30 -0.20 2.21
C PHE A 43 8.98 1.28 2.08
N SER A 44 7.75 1.61 1.69
CA SER A 44 7.25 2.98 1.65
C SER A 44 5.78 2.99 2.06
N PRO A 45 5.33 3.97 2.86
CA PRO A 45 6.10 5.03 3.50
C PRO A 45 7.15 4.52 4.50
N GLU A 46 8.18 5.33 4.71
CA GLU A 46 9.12 5.21 5.82
C GLU A 46 8.68 6.12 6.98
N ASN A 47 9.21 5.88 8.19
CA ASN A 47 8.96 6.74 9.35
C ASN A 47 9.74 8.06 9.25
N THR A 48 9.27 8.95 8.39
CA THR A 48 9.90 10.23 8.08
C THR A 48 8.87 11.32 7.77
N THR A 49 9.34 12.52 7.45
CA THR A 49 8.51 13.64 7.00
C THR A 49 8.57 13.79 5.49
N TYR A 50 7.41 13.76 4.84
CA TYR A 50 7.24 13.98 3.41
C TYR A 50 6.79 15.42 3.13
N ALA A 51 7.25 15.99 2.02
CA ALA A 51 6.79 17.29 1.53
C ALA A 51 5.66 17.16 0.49
N ASP A 52 5.53 15.97 -0.10
CA ASP A 52 4.43 15.62 -0.99
C ASP A 52 3.24 15.11 -0.17
N VAL A 53 2.03 15.36 -0.67
CA VAL A 53 0.77 14.84 -0.12
C VAL A 53 0.40 13.49 -0.73
N ASP A 54 1.09 13.10 -1.80
CA ASP A 54 0.93 11.82 -2.47
C ASP A 54 2.13 10.93 -2.14
N ILE A 55 1.87 9.78 -1.50
CA ILE A 55 2.90 8.85 -1.06
C ILE A 55 2.66 7.47 -1.67
N VAL A 56 3.73 6.86 -2.19
CA VAL A 56 3.67 5.48 -2.66
C VAL A 56 3.65 4.53 -1.45
N LEU A 57 2.66 3.64 -1.42
CA LEU A 57 2.69 2.43 -0.63
C LEU A 57 3.36 1.32 -1.45
N SER A 58 4.49 0.84 -0.96
CA SER A 58 5.17 -0.36 -1.47
C SER A 58 5.50 -1.30 -0.32
N CYS A 59 5.18 -2.57 -0.51
CA CYS A 59 5.40 -3.62 0.48
C CYS A 59 5.62 -4.99 -0.18
N GLU A 60 6.27 -5.89 0.53
CA GLU A 60 6.43 -7.29 0.15
C GLU A 60 5.77 -8.22 1.17
N PHE A 61 5.37 -9.38 0.66
CA PHE A 61 4.79 -10.48 1.42
C PHE A 61 5.78 -11.65 1.37
N ASN A 62 5.95 -12.39 2.45
CA ASN A 62 6.83 -13.58 2.46
C ASN A 62 6.31 -14.73 1.55
N ARG A 63 5.07 -14.64 1.06
CA ARG A 63 4.42 -15.61 0.17
C ARG A 63 3.28 -14.99 -0.63
N GLU A 64 2.64 -15.80 -1.48
CA GLU A 64 1.52 -15.37 -2.31
C GLU A 64 0.28 -14.99 -1.47
N VAL A 65 -0.35 -13.88 -1.84
CA VAL A 65 -1.53 -13.32 -1.17
C VAL A 65 -2.70 -13.25 -2.15
N ILE A 66 -3.90 -13.61 -1.68
CA ILE A 66 -5.14 -13.52 -2.47
C ILE A 66 -5.87 -12.20 -2.25
N GLN A 67 -5.56 -11.50 -1.15
CA GLN A 67 -6.17 -10.23 -0.81
C GLN A 67 -5.19 -9.40 0.02
N SER A 68 -5.11 -8.12 -0.31
CA SER A 68 -4.35 -7.12 0.45
C SER A 68 -5.17 -5.83 0.59
N SER A 69 -5.09 -5.22 1.76
CA SER A 69 -5.71 -3.93 2.06
C SER A 69 -4.86 -3.11 3.01
N TYR A 70 -4.96 -1.79 2.98
CA TYR A 70 -4.33 -0.91 3.94
C TYR A 70 -5.35 0.00 4.62
N THR A 71 -5.00 0.54 5.78
CA THR A 71 -5.74 1.62 6.45
C THR A 71 -4.77 2.76 6.76
N VAL A 72 -5.24 3.98 6.55
CA VAL A 72 -4.56 5.20 7.00
C VAL A 72 -5.36 5.73 8.20
N ASP A 73 -4.70 6.04 9.30
CA ASP A 73 -5.31 6.64 10.51
C ASP A 73 -6.48 5.84 11.09
N ASN A 74 -6.42 4.51 10.95
CA ASN A 74 -7.47 3.57 11.33
C ASN A 74 -8.82 3.84 10.67
N GLU A 75 -8.81 4.48 9.49
CA GLU A 75 -9.98 4.64 8.63
C GLU A 75 -10.33 3.35 7.89
N GLU A 76 -11.27 3.44 6.94
CA GLU A 76 -11.74 2.29 6.16
C GLU A 76 -10.60 1.59 5.41
N ASN A 77 -10.67 0.26 5.36
CA ASN A 77 -9.67 -0.55 4.65
C ASN A 77 -9.82 -0.37 3.13
N VAL A 78 -8.73 0.00 2.47
CA VAL A 78 -8.66 0.15 1.02
C VAL A 78 -7.90 -1.04 0.43
N THR A 79 -8.55 -1.78 -0.48
CA THR A 79 -7.90 -2.89 -1.20
C THR A 79 -6.92 -2.39 -2.24
N PHE A 80 -5.77 -3.06 -2.37
CA PHE A 80 -4.74 -2.69 -3.35
C PHE A 80 -4.02 -3.91 -3.91
N THR A 81 -3.30 -3.73 -5.01
CA THR A 81 -2.44 -4.76 -5.63
C THR A 81 -1.19 -4.08 -6.19
N GLY A 82 -0.01 -4.61 -5.84
CA GLY A 82 1.27 -3.97 -6.17
C GLY A 82 1.45 -2.63 -5.48
N ASP A 83 2.28 -1.76 -6.06
CA ASP A 83 2.51 -0.42 -5.53
C ASP A 83 1.32 0.50 -5.85
N VAL A 84 0.87 1.27 -4.85
CA VAL A 84 -0.26 2.22 -4.99
C VAL A 84 0.10 3.59 -4.46
N ILE A 85 -0.49 4.65 -5.00
CA ILE A 85 -0.34 6.01 -4.48
C ILE A 85 -1.48 6.30 -3.51
N ILE A 86 -1.15 6.63 -2.27
CA ILE A 86 -2.05 7.21 -1.28
C ILE A 86 -2.03 8.72 -1.49
N SER A 87 -3.11 9.26 -2.04
CA SER A 87 -3.18 10.67 -2.46
C SER A 87 -3.88 11.56 -1.44
N ASP A 88 -3.69 12.87 -1.61
CA ASP A 88 -4.42 13.92 -0.90
C ASP A 88 -4.31 13.87 0.63
N LEU A 89 -3.15 13.41 1.15
CA LEU A 89 -2.91 13.36 2.59
C LEU A 89 -2.82 14.76 3.18
N SER A 90 -3.57 14.99 4.27
CA SER A 90 -3.59 16.27 4.96
C SER A 90 -2.26 16.56 5.67
N PRO A 91 -1.86 17.81 5.88
CA PRO A 91 -0.70 18.10 6.73
C PRO A 91 -0.88 17.58 8.17
N GLY A 92 0.08 16.81 8.67
CA GLY A 92 -0.01 16.22 10.01
C GLY A 92 0.69 14.88 10.13
N ASN A 93 0.48 14.21 11.25
CA ASN A 93 0.95 12.84 11.47
C ASN A 93 -0.09 11.85 10.95
N HIS A 94 0.39 10.81 10.30
CA HIS A 94 -0.40 9.71 9.79
C HIS A 94 0.17 8.38 10.27
N SER A 95 -0.69 7.37 10.32
CA SER A 95 -0.33 5.98 10.58
C SER A 95 -0.85 5.08 9.47
N LEU A 96 -0.05 4.11 9.05
CA LEU A 96 -0.40 3.13 8.03
C LEU A 96 -0.25 1.71 8.61
N ILE A 97 -1.25 0.88 8.37
CA ILE A 97 -1.20 -0.57 8.63
C ILE A 97 -1.65 -1.30 7.36
N VAL A 98 -0.92 -2.34 6.98
CA VAL A 98 -1.26 -3.23 5.86
C VAL A 98 -1.76 -4.56 6.42
N TYR A 99 -2.84 -5.06 5.82
CA TYR A 99 -3.44 -6.36 6.08
C TYR A 99 -3.37 -7.20 4.81
N ALA A 100 -3.09 -8.49 4.97
CA ALA A 100 -3.12 -9.43 3.86
C ALA A 100 -3.74 -10.77 4.27
N LYS A 101 -4.21 -11.50 3.26
CA LYS A 101 -4.71 -12.85 3.39
C LYS A 101 -4.12 -13.73 2.29
N ASP A 102 -3.66 -14.92 2.66
CA ASP A 102 -3.12 -15.90 1.73
C ASP A 102 -4.17 -16.92 1.23
N GLU A 103 -3.73 -17.86 0.40
CA GLU A 103 -4.56 -18.94 -0.14
C GLU A 103 -5.07 -19.93 0.92
N PHE A 104 -4.37 -20.06 2.04
CA PHE A 104 -4.72 -20.95 3.16
C PHE A 104 -5.68 -20.29 4.15
N GLY A 105 -5.92 -18.99 4.00
CA GLY A 105 -6.80 -18.20 4.86
C GLY A 105 -6.10 -17.58 6.07
N ASN A 106 -4.78 -17.67 6.16
CA ASN A 106 -3.98 -16.99 7.18
C ASN A 106 -4.02 -15.48 6.96
N LEU A 107 -4.12 -14.74 8.06
CA LEU A 107 -4.13 -13.29 8.07
C LEU A 107 -2.77 -12.77 8.51
N GLY A 108 -2.23 -11.83 7.75
CA GLY A 108 -1.03 -11.07 8.07
C GLY A 108 -1.39 -9.63 8.41
N VAL A 109 -0.68 -9.06 9.37
CA VAL A 109 -0.77 -7.64 9.74
C VAL A 109 0.65 -7.11 9.82
N SER A 110 0.91 -5.98 9.15
CA SER A 110 2.21 -5.33 9.21
C SER A 110 2.45 -4.65 10.55
N ASP A 111 3.70 -4.27 10.79
CA ASP A 111 3.99 -3.21 11.75
C ASP A 111 3.30 -1.89 11.33
N THR A 112 3.00 -1.04 12.31
CA THR A 112 2.47 0.30 12.05
C THR A 112 3.60 1.23 11.62
N VAL A 113 3.49 1.79 10.42
CA VAL A 113 4.37 2.88 9.98
C VAL A 113 3.72 4.21 10.36
N VAL A 114 4.45 5.04 11.09
CA VAL A 114 4.03 6.41 11.40
C VAL A 114 4.86 7.37 10.57
N PHE A 115 4.24 8.31 9.87
CA PHE A 115 4.93 9.30 9.03
C PHE A 115 4.24 10.66 9.14
N THR A 116 4.86 11.72 8.62
CA THR A 116 4.34 13.09 8.73
C THR A 116 4.28 13.76 7.36
N ILE A 117 3.17 14.43 7.04
CA ILE A 117 3.06 15.35 5.90
C ILE A 117 3.37 16.76 6.36
N LYS A 118 4.34 17.40 5.70
CA LYS A 118 4.75 18.76 6.00
C LYS A 118 3.64 19.75 5.61
N PRO A 119 3.30 20.72 6.47
CA PRO A 119 2.39 21.79 6.08
C PRO A 119 2.98 22.66 4.97
N PHE A 120 2.15 22.99 3.98
CA PHE A 120 2.50 23.97 2.97
C PHE A 120 2.84 25.32 3.64
N PRO A 121 3.90 26.01 3.20
CA PRO A 121 4.26 27.32 3.76
C PRO A 121 3.15 28.34 3.49
N SER A 122 2.32 28.58 4.52
CA SER A 122 1.18 29.51 4.47
C SER A 122 1.57 30.94 4.13
N ILE A 123 2.80 31.34 4.44
CA ILE A 123 3.34 32.69 4.17
C ILE A 123 3.34 33.01 2.66
N LEU A 124 3.69 32.05 1.80
CA LEU A 124 3.73 32.29 0.34
C LEU A 124 2.32 32.49 -0.25
N VAL A 125 1.33 31.78 0.29
CA VAL A 125 -0.08 31.95 -0.11
C VAL A 125 -0.63 33.30 0.33
N ILE A 126 -0.28 33.77 1.53
CA ILE A 126 -0.70 35.09 2.01
C ILE A 126 -0.06 36.22 1.18
N ILE A 127 1.21 36.07 0.80
CA ILE A 127 1.92 37.03 -0.06
C ILE A 127 1.28 37.08 -1.46
N SER A 128 0.95 35.93 -2.06
CA SER A 128 0.33 35.90 -3.39
C SER A 128 -1.06 36.52 -3.41
N ILE A 129 -1.90 36.24 -2.41
CA ILE A 129 -3.23 36.86 -2.26
C ILE A 129 -3.10 38.38 -2.07
N SER A 130 -2.16 38.81 -1.22
CA SER A 130 -1.93 40.25 -0.97
C SER A 130 -1.47 40.98 -2.23
N LEU A 131 -0.59 40.37 -3.03
CA LEU A 131 -0.11 40.96 -4.29
C LEU A 131 -1.22 41.10 -5.32
N VAL A 132 -2.04 40.06 -5.52
CA VAL A 132 -3.18 40.10 -6.45
C VAL A 132 -4.20 41.16 -6.01
N GLY A 133 -4.51 41.23 -4.71
CA GLY A 133 -5.38 42.26 -4.15
C GLY A 133 -4.83 43.68 -4.37
N PHE A 134 -3.52 43.87 -4.16
CA PHE A 134 -2.87 45.16 -4.36
C PHE A 134 -2.89 45.61 -5.83
N ILE A 135 -2.60 44.71 -6.77
CA ILE A 135 -2.67 44.99 -8.21
C ILE A 135 -4.12 45.35 -8.61
N GLY A 136 -5.10 44.58 -8.14
CA GLY A 136 -6.52 44.86 -8.37
C GLY A 136 -6.93 46.25 -7.84
N PHE A 137 -6.48 46.60 -6.64
CA PHE A 137 -6.74 47.91 -6.04
C PHE A 137 -6.15 49.06 -6.85
N ILE A 138 -4.90 48.94 -7.33
CA ILE A 138 -4.27 49.95 -8.20
C ILE A 138 -5.05 50.11 -9.52
N LEU A 139 -5.48 49.00 -10.13
CA LEU A 139 -6.26 49.05 -11.37
C LEU A 139 -7.60 49.74 -11.17
N ILE A 140 -8.29 49.49 -10.05
CA ILE A 140 -9.56 50.15 -9.71
C ILE A 140 -9.36 51.66 -9.55
N ILE A 141 -8.33 52.09 -8.83
CA ILE A 141 -8.02 53.53 -8.68
C ILE A 141 -7.77 54.18 -10.05
N ASN A 142 -6.98 53.52 -10.91
CA ASN A 142 -6.70 54.03 -12.24
C ASN A 142 -7.96 54.11 -13.12
N ALA A 143 -8.85 53.12 -13.02
CA ALA A 143 -10.13 53.12 -13.73
C ALA A 143 -11.06 54.25 -13.25
N MET A 144 -11.11 54.50 -11.93
CA MET A 144 -11.87 55.62 -11.35
C MET A 144 -11.35 56.96 -11.87
N LYS A 145 -10.02 57.16 -11.85
CA LYS A 145 -9.39 58.38 -12.36
C LYS A 145 -9.67 58.63 -13.85
N GLN A 146 -9.68 57.58 -14.67
CA GLN A 146 -9.99 57.68 -16.10
C GLN A 146 -11.47 58.04 -16.36
N LYS A 147 -12.39 57.59 -15.51
CA LYS A 147 -13.81 57.93 -15.60
C LYS A 147 -14.05 59.41 -15.28
N ASP A 148 -13.44 59.92 -14.21
CA ASP A 148 -13.58 61.33 -13.82
C ASP A 148 -13.02 62.28 -14.89
N LEU A 149 -11.91 61.92 -15.54
CA LEU A 149 -11.31 62.72 -16.59
C LEU A 149 -12.20 62.82 -17.85
N LYS A 150 -13.01 61.79 -18.13
CA LYS A 150 -13.95 61.80 -19.27
C LYS A 150 -15.22 62.60 -18.98
N ASN A 151 -15.62 62.75 -17.72
CA ASN A 151 -16.84 63.49 -17.33
C ASN A 151 -16.66 65.01 -17.30
N HIS A 152 -15.41 65.51 -17.37
CA HIS A 152 -15.06 66.93 -17.36
C HIS A 152 -14.69 67.51 -18.75
N LYS A 153 -14.95 66.78 -19.83
CA LYS A 153 -14.87 67.26 -21.22
C LYS A 153 -16.27 67.38 -21.81
#